data_AF-A0A9W6Z7Q2-F1
#
_entry.id   AF-A0A9W6Z7Q2-F1
#
_cell.length_a   1.000
_cell.length_b   1.000
_cell.length_c   1.000
_cell.angle_alpha   90.00
_cell.angle_beta   90.00
_cell.angle_gamma   90.00
#
_symmetry.space_group_name_H-M   'P 1'
#
loop_
_entity.id
_entity.type
_entity.pdbx_description
1 polymer ?
#
loop_
_entity_poly.entity_id
_entity_poly.type
_entity_poly.pdbx_seq_one_letter_code
_entity_poly.pdbx_strand_id
1 'polypeptide(L)'
;MKFRDHNYQQLPAKQEQIDAVDYPVTVSPSRKRPNVKILSRLVIITLGLTVLITTFSKLSSRLLGSPELTEDELVSHYLNTLQTNLAANWSYAYSRDNQLAGTNLKMVKWAQSQYQSFGLDSEIDEYTALVSYPIDQSISLLGTNITRNGSYSKVIYKPSLKEDIIKEDPTSKLQVPAFLGYAKSGNVTAQFIYANYGTKKDFEKLVELGVPLKGKIAIIRYGAIFRGLKIKFAQDHGIAAVLLYSDPYDDGEIVPQNGYKTYPNGFARNPSAIQRGSAQFLSFGPGDPSTPGYAIKPGEEEKHGINRTDPSFSIPSIPALPISYREVTPILKTLNGYGAQIPEWQDNHGLIENFDYSVGPNPNFTLNLYNKQDFNVTTMYNILTKVEGHNKDDVIIIGNHHDSWVPAAGDPHSGSAVVMELGRALGELVKLGWKPKRSIWLASWDGEEYGLIGSTEFGEYHADFLQKKVVAYLNLDVATIGGNLKMNASPLLYSLLRDVADKLELYSVFRSFRNSES
;
A
#
# COMPACT_ATOMS: atom_id res chain seq x y z
N MET A 1 -11.38 -30.55 34.59
CA MET A 1 -10.28 -31.34 35.19
C MET A 1 -9.21 -30.33 35.64
N LYS A 2 -8.71 -30.51 36.86
CA LYS A 2 -7.91 -29.61 37.72
C LYS A 2 -6.89 -28.68 37.03
N PHE A 3 -6.92 -27.40 37.44
CA PHE A 3 -5.79 -26.46 37.38
C PHE A 3 -4.61 -27.01 38.19
N ARG A 4 -3.38 -26.86 37.67
CA ARG A 4 -2.14 -27.14 38.40
C ARG A 4 -1.19 -25.95 38.25
N ASP A 5 -0.86 -25.38 39.40
CA ASP A 5 0.18 -24.39 39.65
C ASP A 5 1.55 -24.86 39.15
N HIS A 6 2.32 -23.98 38.50
CA HIS A 6 3.77 -24.13 38.39
C HIS A 6 4.49 -22.88 38.88
N ASN A 7 5.39 -23.14 39.83
CA ASN A 7 6.22 -22.24 40.60
C ASN A 7 7.21 -21.47 39.71
N TYR A 8 7.35 -20.18 39.99
CA TYR A 8 8.50 -19.37 39.58
C TYR A 8 9.74 -19.77 40.39
N GLN A 9 10.79 -20.22 39.71
CA GLN A 9 12.16 -20.23 40.25
C GLN A 9 12.99 -19.14 39.55
N GLN A 10 13.42 -18.16 40.33
CA GLN A 10 14.42 -17.15 39.95
C GLN A 10 15.84 -17.73 40.08
N LEU A 11 16.67 -17.51 39.07
CA LEU A 11 18.14 -17.64 39.10
C LEU A 11 18.75 -16.64 38.08
N PRO A 12 20.02 -16.20 38.26
CA PRO A 12 20.30 -14.84 38.73
C PRO A 12 20.86 -13.89 37.67
N ALA A 13 20.69 -12.60 37.92
CA ALA A 13 21.27 -11.49 37.17
C ALA A 13 22.81 -11.50 37.28
N LYS A 14 23.50 -11.56 36.14
CA LYS A 14 24.92 -11.20 36.04
C LYS A 14 25.02 -9.68 35.94
N GLN A 15 25.69 -9.12 36.92
CA GLN A 15 25.99 -7.71 37.11
C GLN A 15 27.34 -7.43 36.44
N GLU A 16 27.38 -6.58 35.43
CA GLU A 16 28.63 -6.08 34.86
C GLU A 16 29.28 -5.08 35.84
N GLN A 17 30.57 -5.31 36.06
CA GLN A 17 31.49 -4.57 36.90
C GLN A 17 31.72 -3.17 36.34
N ILE A 18 31.47 -2.15 37.14
CA ILE A 18 32.03 -0.80 36.93
C ILE A 18 33.07 -0.61 38.03
N ASP A 19 34.30 -0.30 37.62
CA ASP A 19 35.45 -0.16 38.48
C ASP A 19 35.29 0.97 39.52
N ALA A 20 35.73 0.66 40.75
CA ALA A 20 35.75 1.56 41.89
C ALA A 20 36.89 2.58 41.77
N VAL A 21 36.59 3.85 42.04
CA VAL A 21 37.58 4.90 42.28
C VAL A 21 37.56 5.23 43.78
N ASP A 22 38.75 5.15 44.40
CA ASP A 22 39.01 5.37 45.82
C ASP A 22 38.71 6.81 46.31
N TYR A 23 38.21 6.88 47.54
CA TYR A 23 37.96 8.11 48.30
C TYR A 23 39.18 8.52 49.14
N PRO A 24 39.45 9.84 49.32
CA PRO A 24 40.14 10.33 50.52
C PRO A 24 39.13 10.82 51.57
N VAL A 25 39.20 10.19 52.74
CA VAL A 25 38.50 10.58 53.98
C VAL A 25 39.15 11.83 54.56
N THR A 26 38.35 12.88 54.81
CA THR A 26 38.72 14.02 55.66
C THR A 26 37.89 13.98 56.94
N VAL A 27 38.58 14.00 58.09
CA VAL A 27 37.97 14.07 59.42
C VAL A 27 37.69 15.54 59.76
N SER A 28 36.46 15.84 60.18
CA SER A 28 36.03 17.16 60.67
C SER A 28 35.46 17.05 62.10
N PRO A 29 35.71 18.03 63.00
CA PRO A 29 35.55 17.86 64.43
C PRO A 29 34.11 18.04 64.93
N SER A 30 33.88 17.52 66.14
CA SER A 30 32.62 17.45 66.87
C SER A 30 31.75 18.72 66.80
N ARG A 31 30.52 18.59 66.29
CA ARG A 31 29.47 19.62 66.36
C ARG A 31 28.67 19.52 67.67
N LYS A 32 28.60 20.63 68.39
CA LYS A 32 27.68 20.86 69.51
C LYS A 32 26.21 20.79 69.03
N ARG A 33 25.33 20.22 69.86
CA ARG A 33 23.89 20.10 69.59
C ARG A 33 23.22 21.48 69.49
N PRO A 34 22.41 21.77 68.45
CA PRO A 34 21.70 23.03 68.34
C PRO A 34 20.39 23.02 69.13
N ASN A 35 19.97 24.21 69.54
CA ASN A 35 18.83 24.48 70.41
C ASN A 35 17.51 24.23 69.65
N VAL A 36 16.66 23.32 70.15
CA VAL A 36 15.45 22.79 69.50
C VAL A 36 14.41 23.87 69.12
N LYS A 37 14.47 25.07 69.74
CA LYS A 37 13.56 26.18 69.42
C LYS A 37 13.87 26.94 68.13
N ILE A 38 15.06 26.79 67.55
CA ILE A 38 15.45 27.47 66.30
C ILE A 38 15.11 26.62 65.07
N LEU A 39 15.21 25.29 65.18
CA LEU A 39 14.83 24.37 64.09
C LEU A 39 13.32 24.43 63.77
N SER A 40 12.45 24.56 64.78
CA SER A 40 11.00 24.60 64.56
C SER A 40 10.55 25.87 63.82
N ARG A 41 11.22 27.01 64.01
CA ARG A 41 10.92 28.26 63.28
C ARG A 41 11.41 28.22 61.83
N LEU A 42 12.55 27.60 61.56
CA LEU A 42 13.07 27.41 60.20
C LEU A 42 12.21 26.45 59.37
N VAL A 43 11.67 25.40 59.98
CA VAL A 43 10.73 24.45 59.33
C VAL A 43 9.40 25.13 58.99
N ILE A 44 8.86 25.99 59.86
CA ILE A 44 7.61 26.73 59.59
C ILE A 44 7.81 27.76 58.47
N ILE A 45 8.97 28.42 58.40
CA ILE A 45 9.28 29.39 57.32
C ILE A 45 9.50 28.66 55.99
N THR A 46 10.15 27.49 55.98
CA THR A 46 10.33 26.69 54.75
C THR A 46 9.04 26.04 54.26
N LEU A 47 8.16 25.57 55.16
CA LEU A 47 6.81 25.13 54.79
C LEU A 47 5.95 26.30 54.29
N GLY A 48 6.05 27.48 54.93
CA GLY A 48 5.35 28.69 54.49
C GLY A 48 5.79 29.14 53.10
N LEU A 49 7.09 29.12 52.81
CA LEU A 49 7.62 29.44 51.47
C LEU A 49 7.28 28.39 50.43
N THR A 50 7.28 27.09 50.75
CA THR A 50 6.88 26.04 49.79
C THR A 50 5.38 26.09 49.51
N VAL A 51 4.54 26.37 50.50
CA VAL A 51 3.10 26.63 50.29
C VAL A 51 2.89 27.90 49.48
N LEU A 52 3.67 28.97 49.72
CA LEU A 52 3.58 30.20 48.92
C LEU A 52 4.04 29.96 47.47
N ILE A 53 5.14 29.26 47.24
CA ILE A 53 5.67 28.97 45.90
C ILE A 53 4.74 28.01 45.14
N THR A 54 4.15 27.02 45.81
CA THR A 54 3.18 26.10 45.18
C THR A 54 1.80 26.74 44.96
N THR A 55 1.39 27.69 45.80
CA THR A 55 0.17 28.48 45.56
C THR A 55 0.41 29.52 44.48
N PHE A 56 1.57 30.19 44.44
CA PHE A 56 1.95 31.09 43.36
C PHE A 56 2.17 30.36 42.02
N SER A 57 2.71 29.14 42.00
CA SER A 57 2.83 28.35 40.77
C SER A 57 1.50 27.79 40.29
N LYS A 58 0.58 27.44 41.20
CA LYS A 58 -0.82 27.10 40.85
C LYS A 58 -1.64 28.32 40.42
N LEU A 59 -1.35 29.49 40.98
CA LEU A 59 -2.01 30.73 40.61
C LEU A 59 -1.43 31.30 39.31
N SER A 60 -0.13 31.19 39.09
CA SER A 60 0.54 31.56 37.83
C SER A 60 0.17 30.59 36.72
N SER A 61 0.07 29.28 36.95
CA SER A 61 -0.46 28.35 35.93
C SER A 61 -1.95 28.57 35.63
N ARG A 62 -2.72 29.13 36.56
CA ARG A 62 -4.11 29.58 36.32
C ARG A 62 -4.23 30.96 35.67
N LEU A 63 -3.26 31.85 35.87
CA LEU A 63 -3.25 33.22 35.33
C LEU A 63 -2.43 33.37 34.03
N LEU A 64 -1.52 32.44 33.75
CA LEU A 64 -0.68 32.36 32.53
C LEU A 64 -1.01 31.15 31.66
N GLY A 65 -2.12 30.45 31.94
CA GLY A 65 -2.68 29.53 30.95
C GLY A 65 -3.09 30.35 29.75
N SER A 66 -2.38 30.20 28.63
CA SER A 66 -2.87 30.63 27.32
C SER A 66 -4.33 30.15 27.22
N PRO A 67 -5.31 31.00 26.86
CA PRO A 67 -6.67 30.53 26.68
C PRO A 67 -6.65 29.31 25.74
N GLU A 68 -7.30 28.22 26.16
CA GLU A 68 -7.49 27.07 25.26
C GLU A 68 -8.16 27.59 23.99
N LEU A 69 -7.51 27.37 22.84
CA LEU A 69 -8.03 27.80 21.56
C LEU A 69 -9.42 27.21 21.36
N THR A 70 -10.35 28.04 20.91
CA THR A 70 -11.69 27.61 20.54
C THR A 70 -11.65 26.66 19.34
N GLU A 71 -12.70 25.86 19.15
CA GLU A 71 -12.80 24.95 18.00
C GLU A 71 -12.66 25.72 16.67
N ASP A 72 -13.28 26.89 16.55
CA ASP A 72 -13.20 27.72 15.35
C ASP A 72 -11.79 28.27 15.09
N GLU A 73 -11.05 28.63 16.15
CA GLU A 73 -9.65 29.05 16.03
C GLU A 73 -8.76 27.88 15.59
N LEU A 74 -8.96 26.69 16.16
CA LEU A 74 -8.22 25.48 15.77
C LEU A 74 -8.49 25.09 14.32
N VAL A 75 -9.76 25.09 13.89
CA VAL A 75 -10.13 24.82 12.50
C VAL A 75 -9.55 25.88 11.57
N SER A 76 -9.61 27.16 11.95
CA SER A 76 -9.02 28.25 11.17
C SER A 76 -7.50 28.09 11.04
N HIS A 77 -6.79 27.75 12.13
CA HIS A 77 -5.35 27.48 12.10
C HIS A 77 -5.02 26.29 11.20
N TYR A 78 -5.76 25.19 11.34
CA TYR A 78 -5.60 24.01 10.49
C TYR A 78 -5.76 24.35 9.00
N LEU A 79 -6.86 25.02 8.63
CA LEU A 79 -7.13 25.41 7.25
C LEU A 79 -6.11 26.42 6.71
N ASN A 80 -5.66 27.36 7.54
CA ASN A 80 -4.62 28.33 7.17
C ASN A 80 -3.29 27.63 6.91
N THR A 81 -2.92 26.64 7.72
CA THR A 81 -1.71 25.84 7.49
C THR A 81 -1.73 25.17 6.13
N LEU A 82 -2.90 24.68 5.68
CA LEU A 82 -3.10 24.06 4.37
C LEU A 82 -3.15 25.05 3.19
N GLN A 83 -3.14 26.37 3.43
CA GLN A 83 -3.03 27.35 2.34
C GLN A 83 -1.65 27.28 1.68
N THR A 84 -0.59 27.07 2.47
CA THR A 84 0.70 26.65 1.95
C THR A 84 0.63 25.15 1.67
N ASN A 85 0.18 24.79 0.46
CA ASN A 85 0.01 23.40 0.07
C ASN A 85 1.33 22.81 -0.45
N LEU A 86 1.92 21.88 0.30
CA LEU A 86 3.16 21.18 -0.07
C LEU A 86 2.91 19.78 -0.68
N ALA A 87 1.66 19.39 -0.92
CA ALA A 87 1.32 18.06 -1.43
C ALA A 87 2.03 17.71 -2.75
N ALA A 88 2.22 18.67 -3.65
CA ALA A 88 2.98 18.44 -4.89
C ALA A 88 4.46 18.11 -4.62
N ASN A 89 5.08 18.77 -3.62
CA ASN A 89 6.45 18.48 -3.21
C ASN A 89 6.55 17.08 -2.59
N TRP A 90 5.58 16.70 -1.75
CA TRP A 90 5.52 15.37 -1.16
C TRP A 90 5.32 14.29 -2.20
N SER A 91 4.35 14.48 -3.11
CA SER A 91 4.10 13.56 -4.23
C SER A 91 5.38 13.33 -5.03
N TYR A 92 6.11 14.40 -5.41
CA TYR A 92 7.38 14.27 -6.11
C TYR A 92 8.47 13.56 -5.28
N ALA A 93 8.56 13.82 -3.97
CA ALA A 93 9.55 13.19 -3.10
C ALA A 93 9.33 11.68 -2.98
N TYR A 94 8.07 11.23 -2.92
CA TYR A 94 7.71 9.83 -2.99
C TYR A 94 7.91 9.26 -4.41
N SER A 95 7.35 9.89 -5.44
CA SER A 95 7.24 9.29 -6.78
C SER A 95 8.52 9.30 -7.64
N ARG A 96 9.67 9.74 -7.11
CA ARG A 96 10.90 9.90 -7.90
C ARG A 96 11.79 8.66 -7.97
N ASP A 97 11.57 7.70 -7.08
CA ASP A 97 12.38 6.47 -6.94
C ASP A 97 11.48 5.23 -7.01
N ASN A 98 12.06 4.06 -7.31
CA ASN A 98 11.34 2.80 -7.22
C ASN A 98 10.97 2.50 -5.76
N GLN A 99 9.73 2.07 -5.53
CA GLN A 99 9.22 1.73 -4.20
C GLN A 99 8.50 0.39 -4.16
N LEU A 100 9.07 -0.62 -4.80
CA LEU A 100 8.56 -1.99 -4.63
C LEU A 100 8.58 -2.36 -3.14
N ALA A 101 7.55 -3.07 -2.70
CA ALA A 101 7.35 -3.46 -1.32
C ALA A 101 8.63 -4.02 -0.68
N GLY A 102 8.97 -3.55 0.53
CA GLY A 102 10.15 -3.99 1.28
C GLY A 102 11.52 -3.56 0.72
N THR A 103 11.58 -2.77 -0.37
CA THR A 103 12.87 -2.43 -1.01
C THR A 103 13.42 -1.03 -0.68
N ASN A 104 12.58 -0.07 -0.26
CA ASN A 104 12.98 1.34 -0.13
C ASN A 104 12.96 1.86 1.32
N LEU A 105 13.76 1.24 2.19
CA LEU A 105 13.93 1.68 3.59
C LEU A 105 14.42 3.14 3.72
N LYS A 106 15.12 3.66 2.71
CA LYS A 106 15.58 5.06 2.70
C LYS A 106 14.40 6.03 2.64
N MET A 107 13.41 5.77 1.78
CA MET A 107 12.18 6.56 1.72
C MET A 107 11.43 6.46 3.06
N VAL A 108 11.29 5.25 3.61
CA VAL A 108 10.60 5.03 4.89
C VAL A 108 11.22 5.88 6.01
N LYS A 109 12.55 5.83 6.16
CA LYS A 109 13.28 6.65 7.14
C LYS A 109 13.15 8.15 6.88
N TRP A 110 13.13 8.56 5.61
CA TRP A 110 12.88 9.95 5.26
C TRP A 110 11.48 10.38 5.69
N ALA A 111 10.44 9.62 5.37
CA ALA A 111 9.06 9.94 5.74
C ALA A 111 8.89 10.00 7.27
N GLN A 112 9.45 9.03 8.01
CA GLN A 112 9.52 9.07 9.48
C GLN A 112 10.17 10.37 9.99
N SER A 113 11.32 10.76 9.42
CA SER A 113 12.01 11.98 9.81
C SER A 113 11.19 13.26 9.55
N GLN A 114 10.34 13.27 8.52
CA GLN A 114 9.44 14.39 8.26
C GLN A 114 8.39 14.50 9.36
N TYR A 115 7.71 13.40 9.72
CA TYR A 115 6.75 13.41 10.82
C TYR A 115 7.38 13.86 12.15
N GLN A 116 8.59 13.38 12.46
CA GLN A 116 9.34 13.82 13.64
C GLN A 116 9.69 15.31 13.58
N SER A 117 10.05 15.84 12.42
CA SER A 117 10.31 17.28 12.23
C SER A 117 9.06 18.15 12.43
N PHE A 118 7.86 17.58 12.23
CA PHE A 118 6.59 18.24 12.52
C PHE A 118 6.27 18.22 14.03
N GLY A 119 7.08 17.57 14.85
CA GLY A 119 6.87 17.41 16.29
C GLY A 119 5.98 16.24 16.66
N LEU A 120 5.81 15.27 15.76
CA LEU A 120 4.98 14.07 15.99
C LEU A 120 5.82 12.86 16.37
N ASP A 121 5.26 11.98 17.20
CA ASP A 121 5.89 10.71 17.56
C ASP A 121 5.71 9.72 16.40
N SER A 122 6.80 9.16 15.86
CA SER A 122 6.77 8.31 14.66
C SER A 122 7.77 7.18 14.75
N GLU A 123 7.27 5.95 14.56
CA GLU A 123 8.04 4.71 14.61
C GLU A 123 7.88 3.89 13.32
N ILE A 124 8.87 3.05 13.05
CA ILE A 124 8.81 2.04 11.97
C ILE A 124 8.33 0.75 12.62
N ASP A 125 7.25 0.19 12.09
CA ASP A 125 6.66 -1.05 12.55
C ASP A 125 6.88 -2.15 11.49
N GLU A 126 7.72 -3.13 11.83
CA GLU A 126 8.25 -4.09 10.86
C GLU A 126 7.50 -5.43 10.91
N TYR A 127 7.35 -6.08 9.76
CA TYR A 127 6.81 -7.44 9.63
C TYR A 127 7.59 -8.21 8.56
N THR A 128 7.64 -9.53 8.61
CA THR A 128 8.31 -10.35 7.59
C THR A 128 7.27 -11.12 6.78
N ALA A 129 7.29 -10.96 5.46
CA ALA A 129 6.30 -11.56 4.58
C ALA A 129 6.94 -12.28 3.39
N LEU A 130 6.30 -13.35 2.90
CA LEU A 130 6.69 -13.96 1.64
C LEU A 130 6.30 -13.03 0.47
N VAL A 131 7.28 -12.57 -0.31
CA VAL A 131 7.08 -11.67 -1.46
C VAL A 131 7.85 -12.19 -2.67
N SER A 132 7.38 -11.92 -3.88
CA SER A 132 8.04 -12.35 -5.12
C SER A 132 8.56 -11.18 -5.95
N TYR A 133 9.78 -11.26 -6.49
CA TYR A 133 10.36 -10.21 -7.33
C TYR A 133 10.71 -10.75 -8.74
N PRO A 134 10.60 -9.93 -9.79
CA PRO A 134 10.88 -10.38 -11.15
C PRO A 134 12.38 -10.55 -11.37
N ILE A 135 12.74 -11.66 -12.03
CA ILE A 135 14.13 -11.96 -12.41
C ILE A 135 14.29 -11.94 -13.93
N ASP A 136 13.41 -12.64 -14.65
CA ASP A 136 13.45 -12.71 -16.10
C ASP A 136 12.08 -13.06 -16.67
N GLN A 137 11.80 -12.59 -17.88
CA GLN A 137 10.53 -12.85 -18.56
C GLN A 137 10.69 -12.76 -20.06
N SER A 138 9.96 -13.59 -20.79
CA SER A 138 9.85 -13.44 -22.24
C SER A 138 8.56 -14.02 -22.77
N ILE A 139 8.11 -13.48 -23.89
CA ILE A 139 7.03 -14.02 -24.70
C ILE A 139 7.54 -14.18 -26.12
N SER A 140 7.21 -15.28 -26.78
CA SER A 140 7.50 -15.48 -28.20
C SER A 140 6.32 -16.11 -28.90
N LEU A 141 5.82 -15.47 -29.96
CA LEU A 141 4.86 -16.04 -30.87
C LEU A 141 5.60 -16.91 -31.88
N LEU A 142 5.19 -18.17 -31.97
CA LEU A 142 5.81 -19.17 -32.83
C LEU A 142 4.84 -19.56 -33.95
N GLY A 143 5.30 -19.45 -35.19
CA GLY A 143 4.58 -19.95 -36.36
C GLY A 143 5.00 -21.38 -36.70
N THR A 144 4.01 -22.24 -36.94
CA THR A 144 4.21 -23.62 -37.37
C THR A 144 4.47 -23.66 -38.87
N ASN A 145 5.66 -24.11 -39.28
CA ASN A 145 6.00 -24.31 -40.69
C ASN A 145 6.02 -25.80 -40.99
N ILE A 146 5.21 -26.22 -41.97
CA ILE A 146 5.21 -27.60 -42.48
C ILE A 146 6.20 -27.66 -43.64
N THR A 147 7.23 -28.48 -43.51
CA THR A 147 8.15 -28.80 -44.60
C THR A 147 8.02 -30.26 -45.02
N ARG A 148 8.64 -30.62 -46.16
CA ARG A 148 8.77 -32.02 -46.60
C ARG A 148 9.44 -32.93 -45.55
N ASN A 149 10.22 -32.37 -44.62
CA ASN A 149 10.97 -33.12 -43.61
C ASN A 149 10.35 -33.04 -42.20
N GLY A 150 9.12 -32.54 -42.09
CA GLY A 150 8.40 -32.40 -40.82
C GLY A 150 7.98 -30.97 -40.51
N SER A 151 7.40 -30.77 -39.32
CA SER A 151 6.97 -29.47 -38.82
C SER A 151 8.02 -28.87 -37.88
N TYR A 152 8.32 -27.58 -38.03
CA TYR A 152 9.13 -26.83 -37.06
C TYR A 152 8.50 -25.49 -36.72
N SER A 153 8.75 -25.01 -35.50
CA SER A 153 8.28 -23.72 -35.01
C SER A 153 9.35 -22.64 -35.20
N LYS A 154 8.99 -21.52 -35.82
CA LYS A 154 9.86 -20.34 -35.96
C LYS A 154 9.31 -19.18 -35.13
N VAL A 155 10.17 -18.45 -34.43
CA VAL A 155 9.78 -17.19 -33.80
C VAL A 155 9.41 -16.19 -34.90
N ILE A 156 8.15 -15.75 -34.89
CA ILE A 156 7.64 -14.76 -35.85
C ILE A 156 7.45 -13.38 -35.23
N TYR A 157 7.25 -13.32 -33.91
CA TYR A 157 7.14 -12.08 -33.17
C TYR A 157 7.60 -12.29 -31.72
N LYS A 158 8.32 -11.31 -31.18
CA LYS A 158 8.85 -11.32 -29.81
C LYS A 158 8.65 -9.93 -29.21
N PRO A 159 7.64 -9.71 -28.36
CA PRO A 159 7.45 -8.43 -27.69
C PRO A 159 8.62 -8.12 -26.75
N SER A 160 8.88 -6.84 -26.52
CA SER A 160 9.93 -6.36 -25.61
C SER A 160 9.53 -6.47 -24.14
N LEU A 161 8.23 -6.40 -23.83
CA LEU A 161 7.68 -6.32 -22.47
C LEU A 161 8.21 -5.12 -21.69
N LYS A 162 8.38 -4.00 -22.38
CA LYS A 162 8.88 -2.74 -21.82
C LYS A 162 7.94 -1.59 -22.15
N GLU A 163 7.75 -0.72 -21.17
CA GLU A 163 7.21 0.61 -21.41
C GLU A 163 8.22 1.51 -22.13
N ASP A 164 7.69 2.49 -22.86
CA ASP A 164 8.48 3.49 -23.55
C ASP A 164 9.17 4.42 -22.54
N ILE A 165 10.42 4.78 -22.82
CA ILE A 165 11.13 5.83 -22.08
C ILE A 165 10.70 7.18 -22.65
N ILE A 166 10.12 8.02 -21.80
CA ILE A 166 9.51 9.29 -22.15
C ILE A 166 10.46 10.41 -21.75
N LYS A 167 10.66 11.41 -22.62
CA LYS A 167 11.61 12.50 -22.37
C LYS A 167 11.09 13.47 -21.31
N GLU A 168 9.80 13.74 -21.34
CA GLU A 168 9.06 14.63 -20.45
C GLU A 168 8.88 14.04 -19.04
N ASP A 169 9.04 12.73 -18.90
CA ASP A 169 8.95 11.99 -17.65
C ASP A 169 10.28 11.28 -17.34
N PRO A 170 11.17 11.91 -16.55
CA PRO A 170 12.44 11.31 -16.18
C PRO A 170 12.31 9.97 -15.44
N THR A 171 11.19 9.72 -14.75
CA THR A 171 10.97 8.50 -13.95
C THR A 171 10.70 7.29 -14.82
N SER A 172 10.23 7.47 -16.06
CA SER A 172 10.05 6.40 -17.06
C SER A 172 11.33 5.59 -17.38
N LYS A 173 12.50 6.13 -17.03
CA LYS A 173 13.80 5.42 -17.14
C LYS A 173 14.01 4.37 -16.05
N LEU A 174 13.31 4.47 -14.92
CA LEU A 174 13.39 3.54 -13.79
C LEU A 174 12.51 2.31 -14.08
N GLN A 175 12.82 1.62 -15.17
CA GLN A 175 12.02 0.50 -15.64
C GLN A 175 12.03 -0.65 -14.63
N VAL A 176 10.85 -1.09 -14.23
CA VAL A 176 10.63 -2.36 -13.54
C VAL A 176 10.24 -3.40 -14.59
N PRO A 177 10.70 -4.66 -14.53
CA PRO A 177 10.25 -5.70 -15.46
C PRO A 177 8.72 -5.86 -15.49
N ALA A 178 8.17 -6.39 -16.58
CA ALA A 178 6.75 -6.75 -16.66
C ALA A 178 6.50 -8.05 -15.88
N PHE A 179 5.72 -8.01 -14.81
CA PHE A 179 5.39 -9.19 -14.00
C PHE A 179 4.09 -9.01 -13.23
N LEU A 180 3.58 -10.13 -12.71
CA LEU A 180 2.50 -10.15 -11.72
C LEU A 180 3.05 -10.78 -10.44
N GLY A 181 2.94 -10.09 -9.31
CA GLY A 181 3.40 -10.61 -8.03
C GLY A 181 2.74 -11.95 -7.72
N TYR A 182 3.50 -12.91 -7.20
CA TYR A 182 3.14 -14.29 -6.90
C TYR A 182 2.82 -15.20 -8.08
N ALA A 183 2.86 -14.71 -9.33
CA ALA A 183 2.71 -15.59 -10.47
C ALA A 183 3.85 -16.62 -10.52
N LYS A 184 3.51 -17.90 -10.72
CA LYS A 184 4.48 -18.99 -10.63
C LYS A 184 5.58 -18.85 -11.68
N SER A 185 6.82 -19.17 -11.30
CA SER A 185 7.91 -19.36 -12.24
C SER A 185 7.66 -20.57 -13.16
N GLY A 186 7.86 -20.42 -14.45
CA GLY A 186 7.69 -21.50 -15.42
C GLY A 186 7.89 -21.08 -16.87
N ASN A 187 8.03 -22.08 -17.73
CA ASN A 187 8.20 -21.92 -19.17
C ASN A 187 7.18 -22.80 -19.89
N VAL A 188 6.19 -22.18 -20.55
CA VAL A 188 5.08 -22.88 -21.19
C VAL A 188 5.05 -22.52 -22.67
N THR A 189 5.06 -23.53 -23.53
CA THR A 189 4.77 -23.38 -24.96
C THR A 189 3.50 -24.14 -25.30
N ALA A 190 2.46 -23.44 -25.73
CA ALA A 190 1.20 -24.08 -26.09
C ALA A 190 0.42 -23.26 -27.12
N GLN A 191 -0.60 -23.89 -27.71
CA GLN A 191 -1.68 -23.17 -28.36
C GLN A 191 -2.36 -22.25 -27.34
N PHE A 192 -2.94 -21.16 -27.81
CA PHE A 192 -3.54 -20.14 -26.96
C PHE A 192 -4.96 -19.81 -27.41
N ILE A 193 -5.75 -19.31 -26.47
CA ILE A 193 -7.12 -18.85 -26.67
C ILE A 193 -7.30 -17.44 -26.13
N TYR A 194 -8.32 -16.74 -26.61
CA TYR A 194 -8.86 -15.54 -25.99
C TYR A 194 -10.00 -15.91 -25.04
N ALA A 195 -9.97 -15.39 -23.82
CA ALA A 195 -10.95 -15.70 -22.78
C ALA A 195 -11.60 -14.46 -22.16
N ASN A 196 -11.81 -13.41 -22.96
CA ASN A 196 -12.51 -12.18 -22.57
C ASN A 196 -11.97 -11.59 -21.25
N TYR A 197 -12.83 -11.28 -20.28
CA TYR A 197 -12.45 -10.80 -18.96
C TYR A 197 -12.03 -11.93 -18.01
N GLY A 198 -12.03 -13.19 -18.44
CA GLY A 198 -11.61 -14.34 -17.63
C GLY A 198 -12.48 -14.54 -16.40
N THR A 199 -13.75 -14.11 -16.46
CA THR A 199 -14.70 -14.33 -15.38
C THR A 199 -15.11 -15.80 -15.31
N LYS A 200 -15.73 -16.20 -14.20
CA LYS A 200 -16.31 -17.54 -14.08
C LYS A 200 -17.29 -17.83 -15.24
N LYS A 201 -18.12 -16.85 -15.60
CA LYS A 201 -19.08 -16.95 -16.73
C LYS A 201 -18.39 -17.11 -18.08
N ASP A 202 -17.27 -16.41 -18.29
CA ASP A 202 -16.49 -16.55 -19.53
C ASP A 202 -15.97 -17.98 -19.68
N PHE A 203 -15.38 -18.55 -18.64
CA PHE A 203 -14.89 -19.93 -18.68
C PHE A 203 -16.03 -20.96 -18.79
N GLU A 204 -17.15 -20.77 -18.08
CA GLU A 204 -18.35 -21.60 -18.22
C GLU A 204 -18.85 -21.60 -19.68
N LYS A 205 -18.88 -20.43 -20.33
CA LYS A 205 -19.29 -20.32 -21.75
C LYS A 205 -18.30 -21.01 -22.69
N LEU A 206 -17.00 -20.90 -22.44
CA LEU A 206 -15.98 -21.60 -23.23
C LEU A 206 -16.13 -23.12 -23.13
N VAL A 207 -16.44 -23.64 -21.93
CA VAL A 207 -16.73 -25.07 -21.71
C VAL A 207 -18.01 -25.50 -22.44
N GLU A 208 -19.08 -24.71 -22.34
CA GLU A 208 -20.36 -24.95 -23.04
C GLU A 208 -20.15 -25.10 -24.55
N LEU A 209 -19.29 -24.27 -25.14
CA LEU A 209 -18.97 -24.28 -26.57
C LEU A 209 -17.92 -25.32 -26.97
N GLY A 210 -17.45 -26.16 -26.03
CA GLY A 210 -16.48 -27.21 -26.30
C GLY A 210 -15.08 -26.71 -26.63
N VAL A 211 -14.71 -25.49 -26.22
CA VAL A 211 -13.38 -24.93 -26.45
C VAL A 211 -12.34 -25.71 -25.65
N PRO A 212 -11.24 -26.20 -26.26
CA PRO A 212 -10.25 -26.99 -25.55
C PRO A 212 -9.38 -26.11 -24.64
N LEU A 213 -9.64 -26.12 -23.33
CA LEU A 213 -8.93 -25.28 -22.35
C LEU A 213 -7.64 -25.92 -21.80
N LYS A 214 -7.69 -27.22 -21.47
CA LYS A 214 -6.59 -27.90 -20.77
C LYS A 214 -5.26 -27.80 -21.54
N GLY A 215 -4.23 -27.32 -20.86
CA GLY A 215 -2.88 -27.18 -21.40
C GLY A 215 -2.67 -26.00 -22.35
N LYS A 216 -3.67 -25.12 -22.55
CA LYS A 216 -3.53 -23.91 -23.37
C LYS A 216 -2.99 -22.74 -22.57
N ILE A 217 -2.60 -21.69 -23.28
CA ILE A 217 -2.38 -20.35 -22.69
C ILE A 217 -3.64 -19.52 -22.89
N ALA A 218 -4.14 -18.85 -21.86
CA ALA A 218 -5.26 -17.92 -21.98
C ALA A 218 -4.76 -16.48 -22.09
N ILE A 219 -5.21 -15.75 -23.10
CA ILE A 219 -5.07 -14.29 -23.20
C ILE A 219 -6.36 -13.67 -22.67
N ILE A 220 -6.23 -12.82 -21.65
CA ILE A 220 -7.37 -12.29 -20.89
C ILE A 220 -7.19 -10.77 -20.74
N ARG A 221 -8.25 -9.98 -20.98
CA ARG A 221 -8.22 -8.54 -20.69
C ARG A 221 -8.42 -8.25 -19.21
N TYR A 222 -7.79 -7.19 -18.71
CA TYR A 222 -8.08 -6.59 -17.41
C TYR A 222 -9.54 -6.08 -17.34
N GLY A 223 -9.98 -5.60 -16.17
CA GLY A 223 -11.36 -5.14 -15.94
C GLY A 223 -12.30 -6.22 -15.41
N ALA A 224 -13.55 -5.84 -15.11
CA ALA A 224 -14.64 -6.66 -14.55
C ALA A 224 -14.41 -7.31 -13.17
N ILE A 225 -13.32 -8.05 -12.98
CA ILE A 225 -12.96 -8.75 -11.74
C ILE A 225 -11.47 -8.58 -11.41
N PHE A 226 -11.11 -8.82 -10.16
CA PHE A 226 -9.72 -8.79 -9.71
C PHE A 226 -8.84 -9.80 -10.47
N ARG A 227 -7.61 -9.41 -10.80
CA ARG A 227 -6.72 -10.17 -11.69
C ARG A 227 -6.32 -11.55 -11.18
N GLY A 228 -6.12 -11.70 -9.87
CA GLY A 228 -5.83 -12.99 -9.25
C GLY A 228 -6.97 -14.01 -9.48
N LEU A 229 -8.23 -13.57 -9.50
CA LEU A 229 -9.37 -14.44 -9.79
C LEU A 229 -9.40 -14.89 -11.25
N LYS A 230 -8.97 -14.04 -12.20
CA LYS A 230 -8.84 -14.43 -13.62
C LYS A 230 -7.88 -15.61 -13.76
N ILE A 231 -6.73 -15.51 -13.09
CA ILE A 231 -5.70 -16.55 -13.10
C ILE A 231 -6.20 -17.81 -12.38
N LYS A 232 -6.89 -17.64 -11.24
CA LYS A 232 -7.53 -18.74 -10.52
C LYS A 232 -8.51 -19.51 -11.41
N PHE A 233 -9.44 -18.82 -12.06
CA PHE A 233 -10.42 -19.49 -12.91
C PHE A 233 -9.77 -20.15 -14.11
N ALA A 234 -8.72 -19.55 -14.69
CA ALA A 234 -7.94 -20.19 -15.74
C ALA A 234 -7.31 -21.52 -15.26
N GLN A 235 -6.59 -21.52 -14.12
CA GLN A 235 -5.96 -22.74 -13.60
C GLN A 235 -6.98 -23.81 -13.21
N ASP A 236 -8.14 -23.42 -12.66
CA ASP A 236 -9.20 -24.37 -12.28
C ASP A 236 -9.75 -25.12 -13.51
N HIS A 237 -9.66 -24.52 -14.70
CA HIS A 237 -10.03 -25.12 -15.99
C HIS A 237 -8.84 -25.78 -16.72
N GLY A 238 -7.69 -25.92 -16.05
CA GLY A 238 -6.50 -26.58 -16.58
C GLY A 238 -5.70 -25.76 -17.59
N ILE A 239 -5.90 -24.44 -17.68
CA ILE A 239 -5.02 -23.53 -18.44
C ILE A 239 -3.61 -23.61 -17.84
N ALA A 240 -2.60 -23.63 -18.71
CA ALA A 240 -1.20 -23.82 -18.32
C ALA A 240 -0.46 -22.51 -18.02
N ALA A 241 -0.86 -21.39 -18.64
CA ALA A 241 -0.37 -20.05 -18.31
C ALA A 241 -1.34 -18.96 -18.75
N VAL A 242 -1.20 -17.75 -18.20
CA VAL A 242 -2.08 -16.61 -18.49
C VAL A 242 -1.29 -15.40 -18.98
N LEU A 243 -1.81 -14.73 -20.00
CA LEU A 243 -1.31 -13.44 -20.48
C LEU A 243 -2.39 -12.38 -20.28
N LEU A 244 -2.10 -11.35 -19.48
CA LEU A 244 -3.03 -10.26 -19.17
C LEU A 244 -2.69 -9.00 -19.96
N TYR A 245 -3.70 -8.34 -20.53
CA TYR A 245 -3.51 -7.04 -21.20
C TYR A 245 -4.62 -6.04 -20.81
N SER A 246 -4.34 -4.73 -20.90
CA SER A 246 -5.35 -3.70 -20.67
C SER A 246 -5.94 -3.29 -22.01
N ASP A 247 -7.19 -3.64 -22.28
CA ASP A 247 -7.87 -3.23 -23.50
C ASP A 247 -8.21 -1.73 -23.41
N PRO A 248 -7.87 -0.88 -24.40
CA PRO A 248 -8.22 0.54 -24.34
C PRO A 248 -9.72 0.78 -24.19
N TYR A 249 -10.57 -0.19 -24.53
CA TYR A 249 -12.00 -0.12 -24.28
C TYR A 249 -12.35 0.19 -22.82
N ASP A 250 -11.60 -0.39 -21.88
CA ASP A 250 -11.85 -0.21 -20.45
C ASP A 250 -11.45 1.20 -19.93
N ASP A 251 -10.79 2.01 -20.77
CA ASP A 251 -10.46 3.41 -20.47
C ASP A 251 -11.65 4.37 -20.75
N GLY A 252 -12.77 3.85 -21.27
CA GLY A 252 -13.99 4.61 -21.52
C GLY A 252 -13.81 5.67 -22.61
N GLU A 253 -14.21 6.91 -22.32
CA GLU A 253 -14.17 8.00 -23.32
C GLU A 253 -12.75 8.50 -23.62
N ILE A 254 -11.78 8.25 -22.73
CA ILE A 254 -10.43 8.83 -22.80
C ILE A 254 -9.51 7.92 -23.63
N VAL A 255 -9.83 7.78 -24.92
CA VAL A 255 -9.13 6.92 -25.86
C VAL A 255 -8.71 7.65 -27.14
N PRO A 256 -7.65 7.20 -27.84
CA PRO A 256 -7.21 7.83 -29.08
C PRO A 256 -8.26 7.88 -30.19
N GLN A 257 -9.17 6.89 -30.22
CA GLN A 257 -10.29 6.81 -31.16
C GLN A 257 -11.26 8.00 -31.01
N ASN A 258 -11.34 8.59 -29.81
CA ASN A 258 -12.14 9.77 -29.51
C ASN A 258 -11.35 11.08 -29.64
N GLY A 259 -10.14 11.04 -30.21
CA GLY A 259 -9.28 12.21 -30.42
C GLY A 259 -8.41 12.61 -29.24
N TYR A 260 -8.41 11.84 -28.14
CA TYR A 260 -7.50 12.08 -27.02
C TYR A 260 -6.07 11.70 -27.37
N LYS A 261 -5.12 12.57 -27.05
CA LYS A 261 -3.70 12.23 -27.14
C LYS A 261 -3.32 11.28 -26.00
N THR A 262 -2.42 10.35 -26.28
CA THR A 262 -1.87 9.45 -25.27
C THR A 262 -0.81 10.16 -24.42
N TYR A 263 -0.62 9.69 -23.19
CA TYR A 263 0.49 10.12 -22.33
C TYR A 263 1.83 10.00 -23.10
N PRO A 264 2.72 11.01 -23.05
CA PRO A 264 2.69 12.19 -22.17
C PRO A 264 1.88 13.39 -22.70
N ASN A 265 1.37 13.32 -23.92
CA ASN A 265 0.76 14.48 -24.60
C ASN A 265 -0.75 14.63 -24.32
N GLY A 266 -1.34 13.75 -23.53
CA GLY A 266 -2.74 13.78 -23.12
C GLY A 266 -3.07 12.68 -22.12
N PHE A 267 -4.36 12.53 -21.83
CA PHE A 267 -4.86 11.67 -20.77
C PHE A 267 -5.06 10.21 -21.17
N ALA A 268 -5.09 9.90 -22.48
CA ALA A 268 -5.28 8.52 -22.90
C ALA A 268 -4.06 7.67 -22.53
N ARG A 269 -4.29 6.40 -22.22
CA ARG A 269 -3.25 5.45 -21.86
C ARG A 269 -2.14 5.41 -22.92
N ASN A 270 -0.88 5.36 -22.49
CA ASN A 270 0.23 5.16 -23.42
C ASN A 270 0.15 3.74 -24.04
N PRO A 271 0.38 3.57 -25.36
CA PRO A 271 0.34 2.26 -26.01
C PRO A 271 1.25 1.19 -25.42
N SER A 272 2.38 1.60 -24.85
CA SER A 272 3.33 0.70 -24.21
C SER A 272 2.96 0.34 -22.77
N ALA A 273 1.92 0.94 -22.17
CA ALA A 273 1.64 0.81 -20.74
C ALA A 273 1.37 -0.65 -20.33
N ILE A 274 2.04 -1.10 -19.27
CA ILE A 274 1.90 -2.45 -18.73
C ILE A 274 1.31 -2.35 -17.33
N GLN A 275 0.13 -2.92 -17.12
CA GLN A 275 -0.48 -2.99 -15.79
C GLN A 275 0.13 -4.16 -15.01
N ARG A 276 1.00 -3.85 -14.05
CA ARG A 276 1.48 -4.78 -13.01
C ARG A 276 0.39 -4.99 -11.95
N GLY A 277 0.64 -5.89 -11.00
CA GLY A 277 -0.33 -6.20 -9.96
C GLY A 277 -0.09 -7.54 -9.29
N SER A 278 -0.63 -7.71 -8.09
CA SER A 278 -0.63 -9.01 -7.42
C SER A 278 -1.53 -10.01 -8.13
N ALA A 279 -1.03 -11.24 -8.27
CA ALA A 279 -1.79 -12.41 -8.70
C ALA A 279 -2.36 -13.22 -7.52
N GLN A 280 -2.14 -12.81 -6.27
CA GLN A 280 -2.70 -13.45 -5.08
C GLN A 280 -4.23 -13.53 -5.18
N PHE A 281 -4.83 -14.56 -4.61
CA PHE A 281 -6.26 -14.72 -4.53
C PHE A 281 -6.78 -13.93 -3.32
N LEU A 282 -6.73 -12.60 -3.39
CA LEU A 282 -7.05 -11.70 -2.27
C LEU A 282 -8.42 -11.96 -1.63
N SER A 283 -9.40 -12.42 -2.41
CA SER A 283 -10.73 -12.77 -1.89
C SER A 283 -10.74 -13.99 -0.96
N PHE A 284 -9.67 -14.78 -0.92
CA PHE A 284 -9.53 -15.97 -0.09
C PHE A 284 -8.60 -15.73 1.11
N GLY A 285 -7.52 -15.00 0.90
CA GLY A 285 -6.55 -14.68 1.95
C GLY A 285 -5.68 -13.50 1.52
N PRO A 286 -6.03 -12.26 1.94
CA PRO A 286 -5.11 -11.13 1.88
C PRO A 286 -4.01 -11.30 2.96
N GLY A 287 -3.03 -10.41 2.96
CA GLY A 287 -1.87 -10.49 3.85
C GLY A 287 -0.76 -11.37 3.28
N ASP A 288 0.19 -11.74 4.14
CA ASP A 288 1.20 -12.71 3.77
C ASP A 288 0.56 -14.07 3.46
N PRO A 289 0.71 -14.61 2.23
CA PRO A 289 0.10 -15.88 1.86
C PRO A 289 0.64 -17.07 2.66
N SER A 290 1.74 -16.90 3.40
CA SER A 290 2.41 -17.95 4.16
C SER A 290 2.13 -17.93 5.68
N THR A 291 1.42 -16.91 6.18
CA THR A 291 1.09 -16.77 7.62
C THR A 291 -0.38 -16.38 7.85
N PRO A 292 -1.37 -17.08 7.27
CA PRO A 292 -2.76 -16.68 7.41
C PRO A 292 -3.21 -16.67 8.88
N GLY A 293 -3.62 -15.50 9.38
CA GLY A 293 -4.17 -15.30 10.71
C GLY A 293 -3.15 -14.94 11.80
N TYR A 294 -1.88 -14.74 11.46
CA TYR A 294 -0.85 -14.28 12.41
C TYR A 294 0.32 -13.59 11.69
N ALA A 295 0.89 -12.59 12.34
CA ALA A 295 2.06 -11.89 11.82
C ALA A 295 3.37 -12.35 12.46
N ILE A 296 4.48 -12.15 11.74
CA ILE A 296 5.84 -12.48 12.21
C ILE A 296 6.71 -11.22 12.19
N LYS A 297 7.25 -10.81 13.35
CA LYS A 297 8.27 -9.75 13.43
C LYS A 297 9.66 -10.27 13.00
N PRO A 298 10.57 -9.39 12.52
CA PRO A 298 11.94 -9.78 12.24
C PRO A 298 12.62 -10.51 13.41
N GLY A 299 13.20 -11.67 13.13
CA GLY A 299 13.88 -12.52 14.11
C GLY A 299 12.98 -13.41 14.97
N GLU A 300 11.64 -13.30 14.87
CA GLU A 300 10.72 -14.18 15.61
C GLU A 300 10.67 -15.58 15.02
N GLU A 301 10.83 -15.72 13.70
CA GLU A 301 10.79 -17.00 13.02
C GLU A 301 11.85 -17.97 13.55
N GLU A 302 13.13 -17.53 13.57
CA GLU A 302 14.23 -18.37 14.08
C GLU A 302 14.14 -18.55 15.59
N LYS A 303 13.76 -17.49 16.33
CA LYS A 303 13.68 -17.52 17.79
C LYS A 303 12.59 -18.47 18.31
N HIS A 304 11.47 -18.55 17.61
CA HIS A 304 10.30 -19.33 18.02
C HIS A 304 10.11 -20.62 17.22
N GLY A 305 10.95 -20.86 16.21
CA GLY A 305 10.86 -22.05 15.35
C GLY A 305 9.55 -22.07 14.56
N ILE A 306 9.10 -20.90 14.09
CA ILE A 306 7.85 -20.76 13.33
C ILE A 306 8.08 -21.34 11.93
N ASN A 307 7.18 -22.24 11.51
CA ASN A 307 7.17 -22.75 10.15
C ASN A 307 6.04 -22.07 9.38
N ARG A 308 6.40 -21.42 8.28
CA ARG A 308 5.45 -20.84 7.33
C ARG A 308 4.61 -21.92 6.65
N THR A 309 3.36 -21.60 6.34
CA THR A 309 2.41 -22.49 5.66
C THR A 309 2.66 -22.47 4.14
N ASP A 310 2.31 -23.56 3.45
CA ASP A 310 2.30 -23.60 1.98
C ASP A 310 1.32 -22.55 1.43
N PRO A 311 1.77 -21.57 0.64
CA PRO A 311 0.93 -20.48 0.16
C PRO A 311 -0.03 -20.88 -0.97
N SER A 312 0.00 -22.12 -1.45
CA SER A 312 -0.75 -22.58 -2.64
C SER A 312 -2.28 -22.37 -2.58
N PHE A 313 -2.85 -22.16 -1.39
CA PHE A 313 -4.27 -21.85 -1.23
C PHE A 313 -4.63 -20.42 -1.68
N SER A 314 -3.67 -19.50 -1.65
CA SER A 314 -3.87 -18.06 -1.89
C SER A 314 -3.02 -17.50 -3.03
N ILE A 315 -2.13 -18.28 -3.66
CA ILE A 315 -1.37 -17.83 -4.84
C ILE A 315 -1.47 -18.77 -6.05
N PRO A 316 -1.23 -18.28 -7.28
CA PRO A 316 -1.34 -19.10 -8.48
C PRO A 316 -0.34 -20.24 -8.57
N SER A 317 -0.78 -21.36 -9.14
CA SER A 317 0.07 -22.51 -9.46
C SER A 317 0.50 -22.57 -10.94
N ILE A 318 0.23 -21.50 -11.70
CA ILE A 318 0.56 -21.37 -13.13
C ILE A 318 1.29 -20.05 -13.42
N PRO A 319 2.17 -20.00 -14.44
CA PRO A 319 2.79 -18.75 -14.86
C PRO A 319 1.79 -17.75 -15.40
N ALA A 320 2.05 -16.47 -15.12
CA ALA A 320 1.28 -15.38 -15.69
C ALA A 320 2.15 -14.14 -15.92
N LEU A 321 1.87 -13.39 -16.98
CA LEU A 321 2.56 -12.13 -17.30
C LEU A 321 1.56 -11.06 -17.75
N PRO A 322 1.85 -9.77 -17.49
CA PRO A 322 1.15 -8.67 -18.13
C PRO A 322 1.85 -8.28 -19.44
N ILE A 323 1.09 -7.69 -20.37
CA ILE A 323 1.59 -7.16 -21.64
C ILE A 323 0.80 -5.90 -22.02
N SER A 324 1.46 -4.99 -22.74
CA SER A 324 0.81 -3.79 -23.26
C SER A 324 -0.16 -4.12 -24.40
N TYR A 325 -1.17 -3.28 -24.61
CA TYR A 325 -2.10 -3.50 -25.71
C TYR A 325 -1.41 -3.38 -27.07
N ARG A 326 -0.39 -2.51 -27.20
CA ARG A 326 0.46 -2.42 -28.40
C ARG A 326 1.08 -3.76 -28.73
N GLU A 327 1.66 -4.43 -27.74
CA GLU A 327 2.44 -5.65 -27.95
C GLU A 327 1.60 -6.93 -27.98
N VAL A 328 0.42 -6.95 -27.37
CA VAL A 328 -0.49 -8.10 -27.48
C VAL A 328 -1.24 -8.11 -28.83
N THR A 329 -1.40 -6.95 -29.46
CA THR A 329 -2.18 -6.79 -30.71
C THR A 329 -1.72 -7.74 -31.83
N PRO A 330 -0.42 -7.85 -32.18
CA PRO A 330 0.03 -8.80 -33.20
C PRO A 330 -0.25 -10.27 -32.86
N ILE A 331 -0.30 -10.61 -31.56
CA ILE A 331 -0.61 -11.97 -31.09
C ILE A 331 -2.11 -12.24 -31.24
N LEU A 332 -2.97 -11.34 -30.77
CA LEU A 332 -4.43 -11.50 -30.85
C LEU A 332 -4.93 -11.58 -32.30
N LYS A 333 -4.37 -10.78 -33.21
CA LYS A 333 -4.70 -10.84 -34.66
C LYS A 333 -4.54 -12.22 -35.27
N THR A 334 -3.66 -13.06 -34.73
CA THR A 334 -3.50 -14.43 -35.24
C THR A 334 -4.67 -15.35 -34.92
N LEU A 335 -5.55 -14.96 -34.00
CA LEU A 335 -6.76 -15.73 -33.69
C LEU A 335 -7.91 -15.43 -34.66
N ASN A 336 -7.83 -14.37 -35.48
CA ASN A 336 -8.91 -13.96 -36.37
C ASN A 336 -9.43 -15.10 -37.23
N GLY A 337 -10.74 -15.33 -37.20
CA GLY A 337 -11.44 -16.39 -37.93
C GLY A 337 -11.27 -17.81 -37.38
N TYR A 338 -10.62 -18.01 -36.22
CA TYR A 338 -10.43 -19.33 -35.60
C TYR A 338 -11.17 -19.48 -34.28
N GLY A 339 -11.74 -20.67 -34.05
CA GLY A 339 -12.46 -20.97 -32.81
C GLY A 339 -13.91 -20.49 -32.80
N ALA A 340 -14.55 -20.61 -31.65
CA ALA A 340 -15.93 -20.18 -31.47
C ALA A 340 -16.05 -18.64 -31.56
N GLN A 341 -17.16 -18.17 -32.13
CA GLN A 341 -17.59 -16.79 -32.05
C GLN A 341 -18.63 -16.68 -30.95
N ILE A 342 -18.45 -15.75 -30.02
CA ILE A 342 -19.35 -15.54 -28.89
C ILE A 342 -19.99 -14.16 -29.09
N PRO A 343 -21.24 -14.08 -29.59
CA PRO A 343 -21.88 -12.80 -29.92
C PRO A 343 -21.89 -11.79 -28.77
N GLU A 344 -22.05 -12.26 -27.53
CA GLU A 344 -22.04 -11.43 -26.33
C GLU A 344 -20.69 -10.74 -26.09
N TRP A 345 -19.60 -11.32 -26.62
CA TRP A 345 -18.27 -10.71 -26.58
C TRP A 345 -18.06 -9.74 -27.73
N GLN A 346 -18.83 -9.85 -28.82
CA GLN A 346 -18.73 -8.97 -30.00
C GLN A 346 -19.43 -7.63 -29.80
N ASP A 347 -20.54 -7.60 -29.06
CA ASP A 347 -21.24 -6.35 -28.71
C ASP A 347 -20.39 -5.45 -27.78
N ASN A 348 -19.44 -6.06 -27.08
CA ASN A 348 -18.44 -5.43 -26.23
C ASN A 348 -17.02 -5.84 -26.68
N HIS A 349 -16.78 -5.80 -28.00
CA HIS A 349 -15.58 -6.37 -28.62
C HIS A 349 -14.33 -5.80 -27.98
N GLY A 350 -14.20 -4.48 -27.88
CA GLY A 350 -13.02 -3.83 -27.33
C GLY A 350 -12.33 -2.96 -28.39
N LEU A 351 -11.14 -2.43 -28.11
CA LEU A 351 -10.47 -1.46 -28.98
C LEU A 351 -9.12 -1.94 -29.54
N ILE A 352 -8.83 -3.23 -29.47
CA ILE A 352 -7.70 -3.83 -30.19
C ILE A 352 -7.91 -3.74 -31.70
N GLU A 353 -7.02 -3.00 -32.36
CA GLU A 353 -7.08 -2.75 -33.79
C GLU A 353 -7.00 -4.05 -34.60
N ASN A 354 -7.92 -4.25 -35.54
CA ASN A 354 -7.94 -5.37 -36.48
C ASN A 354 -7.97 -6.78 -35.81
N PHE A 355 -8.47 -6.87 -34.57
CA PHE A 355 -8.78 -8.13 -33.90
C PHE A 355 -10.30 -8.32 -33.90
N ASP A 356 -10.77 -9.46 -34.37
CA ASP A 356 -12.21 -9.78 -34.45
C ASP A 356 -12.73 -10.50 -33.20
N TYR A 357 -11.95 -10.57 -32.12
CA TYR A 357 -12.30 -11.21 -30.84
C TYR A 357 -12.64 -12.71 -30.94
N SER A 358 -12.15 -13.36 -31.99
CA SER A 358 -12.14 -14.82 -32.12
C SER A 358 -11.47 -15.50 -30.92
N VAL A 359 -12.10 -16.57 -30.43
CA VAL A 359 -11.62 -17.34 -29.27
C VAL A 359 -10.33 -18.11 -29.55
N GLY A 360 -10.13 -18.59 -30.79
CA GLY A 360 -9.09 -19.58 -31.08
C GLY A 360 -9.42 -20.99 -30.54
N PRO A 361 -8.44 -21.89 -30.48
CA PRO A 361 -7.04 -21.70 -30.88
C PRO A 361 -6.85 -21.72 -32.41
N ASN A 362 -5.87 -20.97 -32.91
CA ASN A 362 -5.38 -21.14 -34.27
C ASN A 362 -4.29 -22.23 -34.32
N PRO A 363 -4.44 -23.31 -35.11
CA PRO A 363 -3.46 -24.40 -35.17
C PRO A 363 -2.10 -24.01 -35.74
N ASN A 364 -2.02 -22.90 -36.47
CA ASN A 364 -0.77 -22.45 -37.10
C ASN A 364 0.17 -21.73 -36.12
N PHE A 365 -0.30 -21.39 -34.92
CA PHE A 365 0.49 -20.62 -33.95
C PHE A 365 0.48 -21.22 -32.55
N THR A 366 1.60 -21.06 -31.87
CA THR A 366 1.74 -21.33 -30.43
C THR A 366 2.42 -20.14 -29.77
N LEU A 367 2.15 -19.93 -28.49
CA LEU A 367 2.80 -18.91 -27.68
C LEU A 367 3.76 -19.60 -26.71
N ASN A 368 4.98 -19.10 -26.63
CA ASN A 368 5.89 -19.38 -25.53
C ASN A 368 5.76 -18.24 -24.51
N LEU A 369 5.51 -18.60 -23.25
CA LEU A 369 5.45 -17.69 -22.10
C LEU A 369 6.43 -18.21 -21.04
N TYR A 370 7.44 -17.39 -20.75
CA TYR A 370 8.45 -17.66 -19.73
C TYR A 370 8.39 -16.57 -18.67
N ASN A 371 8.17 -16.97 -17.42
CA ASN A 371 8.18 -16.12 -16.23
C ASN A 371 9.16 -16.72 -15.22
N LYS A 372 10.07 -15.90 -14.70
CA LYS A 372 10.95 -16.27 -13.60
C LYS A 372 10.91 -15.17 -12.55
N GLN A 373 10.47 -15.55 -11.38
CA GLN A 373 10.44 -14.73 -10.18
C GLN A 373 11.21 -15.42 -9.06
N ASP A 374 11.73 -14.61 -8.15
CA ASP A 374 12.37 -15.03 -6.91
C ASP A 374 11.42 -14.82 -5.75
N PHE A 375 11.24 -15.82 -4.89
CA PHE A 375 10.29 -15.79 -3.76
C PHE A 375 11.10 -15.76 -2.47
N ASN A 376 11.05 -14.64 -1.76
CA ASN A 376 11.84 -14.40 -0.56
C ASN A 376 10.97 -13.91 0.59
N VAL A 377 11.34 -14.31 1.80
CA VAL A 377 10.86 -13.64 3.01
C VAL A 377 11.54 -12.28 3.10
N THR A 378 10.74 -11.22 3.06
CA THR A 378 11.20 -9.84 3.02
C THR A 378 10.55 -9.03 4.14
N THR A 379 11.32 -8.14 4.77
CA THR A 379 10.80 -7.22 5.77
C THR A 379 9.98 -6.12 5.10
N MET A 380 8.73 -5.97 5.52
CA MET A 380 7.84 -4.85 5.25
C MET A 380 8.01 -3.80 6.35
N TYR A 381 8.00 -2.52 5.98
CA TYR A 381 8.29 -1.42 6.90
C TYR A 381 7.14 -0.43 6.99
N ASN A 382 6.16 -0.69 7.84
CA ASN A 382 5.09 0.28 8.10
C ASN A 382 5.64 1.50 8.86
N ILE A 383 4.98 2.65 8.73
CA ILE A 383 5.23 3.85 9.54
C ILE A 383 3.99 4.15 10.37
N LEU A 384 4.14 4.26 11.68
CA LEU A 384 3.07 4.64 12.59
C LEU A 384 3.42 5.96 13.26
N THR A 385 2.65 7.00 12.96
CA THR A 385 2.81 8.34 13.54
C THR A 385 1.63 8.66 14.45
N LYS A 386 1.88 8.96 15.72
CA LYS A 386 0.86 9.10 16.77
C LYS A 386 0.72 10.55 17.21
N VAL A 387 -0.52 11.02 17.22
CA VAL A 387 -0.95 12.25 17.89
C VAL A 387 -1.77 11.85 19.11
N GLU A 388 -1.16 11.94 20.29
CA GLU A 388 -1.76 11.48 21.54
C GLU A 388 -2.96 12.33 21.96
N GLY A 389 -4.11 11.69 22.15
CA GLY A 389 -5.32 12.36 22.61
C GLY A 389 -5.43 12.48 24.13
N HIS A 390 -6.45 13.21 24.59
CA HIS A 390 -6.84 13.21 26.00
C HIS A 390 -7.31 11.83 26.44
N ASN A 391 -8.12 11.17 25.60
CA ASN A 391 -8.45 9.76 25.73
C ASN A 391 -7.52 8.93 24.83
N LYS A 392 -6.67 8.10 25.43
CA LYS A 392 -5.75 7.20 24.73
C LYS A 392 -6.39 5.86 24.36
N ASP A 393 -7.58 5.57 24.89
CA ASP A 393 -8.29 4.32 24.65
C ASP A 393 -9.20 4.38 23.43
N ASP A 394 -9.40 5.57 22.86
CA ASP A 394 -10.09 5.77 21.59
C ASP A 394 -9.08 6.24 20.53
N VAL A 395 -8.99 5.51 19.42
CA VAL A 395 -8.04 5.79 18.33
C VAL A 395 -8.77 5.93 17.00
N ILE A 396 -8.41 6.95 16.23
CA ILE A 396 -8.78 7.11 14.82
C ILE A 396 -7.53 6.85 14.00
N ILE A 397 -7.58 5.87 13.10
CA ILE A 397 -6.46 5.56 12.20
C ILE A 397 -6.76 6.17 10.83
N ILE A 398 -5.77 6.85 10.25
CA ILE A 398 -5.80 7.37 8.88
C ILE A 398 -4.64 6.71 8.13
N GLY A 399 -4.97 5.84 7.18
CA GLY A 399 -4.02 4.99 6.49
C GLY A 399 -3.86 5.31 5.01
N ASN A 400 -2.65 5.08 4.49
CA ASN A 400 -2.30 5.08 3.07
C ASN A 400 -1.13 4.11 2.89
N HIS A 401 -1.06 3.34 1.81
CA HIS A 401 0.15 2.57 1.53
C HIS A 401 1.21 3.43 0.83
N HIS A 402 2.47 3.02 0.87
CA HIS A 402 3.56 3.74 0.21
C HIS A 402 4.32 2.88 -0.81
N ASP A 403 4.15 1.56 -0.81
CA ASP A 403 4.74 0.74 -1.86
C ASP A 403 4.01 0.94 -3.19
N SER A 404 4.74 0.83 -4.29
CA SER A 404 4.21 0.97 -5.66
C SER A 404 4.96 0.06 -6.63
N TRP A 405 4.28 -0.39 -7.70
CA TRP A 405 4.90 -1.24 -8.72
C TRP A 405 6.03 -0.59 -9.52
N VAL A 406 5.94 0.72 -9.70
CA VAL A 406 6.85 1.60 -10.45
C VAL A 406 6.85 2.96 -9.74
N PRO A 407 7.76 3.90 -10.05
CA PRO A 407 7.60 5.25 -9.55
C PRO A 407 6.24 5.79 -10.00
N ALA A 408 5.37 6.14 -9.05
CA ALA A 408 3.96 6.38 -9.33
C ALA A 408 3.47 7.66 -8.65
N ALA A 409 2.68 8.48 -9.37
CA ALA A 409 2.15 9.73 -8.81
C ALA A 409 0.74 9.57 -8.22
N GLY A 410 -0.09 8.70 -8.83
CA GLY A 410 -1.47 8.46 -8.41
C GLY A 410 -1.54 7.46 -7.26
N ASP A 411 -1.42 6.19 -7.61
CA ASP A 411 -1.41 5.04 -6.71
C ASP A 411 0.03 4.74 -6.23
N PRO A 412 0.37 4.91 -4.95
CA PRO A 412 -0.44 5.51 -3.86
C PRO A 412 -0.07 6.95 -3.52
N HIS A 413 0.90 7.54 -4.22
CA HIS A 413 1.59 8.73 -3.72
C HIS A 413 0.76 10.02 -3.77
N SER A 414 -0.40 10.00 -4.43
CA SER A 414 -1.41 11.06 -4.27
C SER A 414 -1.95 11.07 -2.83
N GLY A 415 -2.18 9.89 -2.26
CA GLY A 415 -2.54 9.69 -0.86
C GLY A 415 -1.39 9.92 0.10
N SER A 416 -0.19 9.40 -0.20
CA SER A 416 0.98 9.59 0.66
C SER A 416 1.28 11.08 0.85
N ALA A 417 1.12 11.87 -0.21
CA ALA A 417 1.24 13.33 -0.15
C ALA A 417 0.20 13.98 0.77
N VAL A 418 -1.06 13.53 0.72
CA VAL A 418 -2.14 14.05 1.57
C VAL A 418 -1.92 13.68 3.03
N VAL A 419 -1.53 12.43 3.33
CA VAL A 419 -1.28 11.99 4.70
C VAL A 419 -0.06 12.70 5.30
N MET A 420 1.00 12.93 4.50
CA MET A 420 2.16 13.72 4.94
C MET A 420 1.77 15.17 5.25
N GLU A 421 0.95 15.78 4.40
CA GLU A 421 0.48 17.16 4.61
C GLU A 421 -0.47 17.27 5.81
N LEU A 422 -1.31 16.25 6.03
CA LEU A 422 -2.11 16.12 7.25
C LEU A 422 -1.23 16.04 8.49
N GLY A 423 -0.15 15.26 8.45
CA GLY A 423 0.85 15.19 9.52
C GLY A 423 1.46 16.55 9.82
N ARG A 424 1.82 17.32 8.79
CA ARG A 424 2.32 18.70 8.95
C ARG A 424 1.30 19.60 9.63
N ALA A 425 0.05 19.57 9.18
CA ALA A 425 -1.02 20.41 9.73
C ALA A 425 -1.36 20.04 11.18
N LEU A 426 -1.41 18.75 11.51
CA LEU A 426 -1.58 18.28 12.88
C LEU A 426 -0.41 18.68 13.78
N GLY A 427 0.83 18.62 13.27
CA GLY A 427 2.03 19.08 13.97
C GLY A 427 1.96 20.57 14.34
N GLU A 428 1.47 21.43 13.44
CA GLU A 428 1.26 22.85 13.76
C GLU A 428 0.23 23.06 14.87
N LEU A 429 -0.88 22.31 14.88
CA LEU A 429 -1.84 22.38 15.97
C LEU A 429 -1.22 21.93 17.30
N VAL A 430 -0.47 20.82 17.31
CA VAL A 430 0.21 20.32 18.50
C VAL A 430 1.19 21.35 19.06
N LYS A 431 1.93 22.07 18.22
CA LYS A 431 2.82 23.17 18.64
C LYS A 431 2.07 24.34 19.30
N LEU A 432 0.81 24.56 18.93
CA LEU A 432 -0.09 25.52 19.59
C LEU A 432 -0.66 25.00 20.92
N GLY A 433 -0.27 23.81 21.36
CA GLY A 433 -0.77 23.17 22.57
C GLY A 433 -2.08 22.40 22.38
N TRP A 434 -2.55 22.24 21.14
CA TRP A 434 -3.74 21.45 20.88
C TRP A 434 -3.48 19.97 21.17
N LYS A 435 -4.45 19.35 21.81
CA LYS A 435 -4.49 17.91 22.02
C LYS A 435 -5.86 17.38 21.59
N PRO A 436 -5.94 16.42 20.66
CA PRO A 436 -7.22 15.91 20.22
C PRO A 436 -7.95 15.18 21.36
N LYS A 437 -9.28 15.12 21.29
CA LYS A 437 -10.05 14.35 22.28
C LYS A 437 -9.66 12.86 22.29
N ARG A 438 -9.46 12.29 21.10
CA ARG A 438 -9.05 10.90 20.85
C ARG A 438 -7.67 10.89 20.22
N SER A 439 -6.91 9.81 20.40
CA SER A 439 -5.64 9.69 19.68
C SER A 439 -5.89 9.55 18.18
N ILE A 440 -5.02 10.15 17.37
CA ILE A 440 -5.02 10.03 15.91
C ILE A 440 -3.73 9.34 15.50
N TRP A 441 -3.84 8.25 14.74
CA TRP A 441 -2.68 7.53 14.21
C TRP A 441 -2.68 7.70 12.70
N LEU A 442 -1.57 8.21 12.16
CA LEU A 442 -1.31 8.19 10.72
C LEU A 442 -0.49 6.94 10.44
N ALA A 443 -1.00 6.11 9.53
CA ALA A 443 -0.34 4.88 9.15
C ALA A 443 0.09 4.92 7.69
N SER A 444 1.35 4.59 7.44
CA SER A 444 1.88 4.37 6.10
C SER A 444 2.21 2.89 5.93
N TRP A 445 1.43 2.17 5.13
CA TRP A 445 1.54 0.71 4.97
C TRP A 445 2.52 0.32 3.87
N ASP A 446 3.32 -0.71 4.09
CA ASP A 446 4.15 -1.35 3.07
C ASP A 446 3.48 -2.65 2.56
N GLY A 447 3.84 -3.12 1.37
CA GLY A 447 3.33 -4.37 0.79
C GLY A 447 1.84 -4.41 0.44
N GLU A 448 1.17 -3.27 0.27
CA GLU A 448 -0.22 -3.24 -0.18
C GLU A 448 -0.37 -3.86 -1.56
N GLU A 449 0.54 -3.53 -2.48
CA GLU A 449 0.41 -3.88 -3.89
C GLU A 449 0.49 -5.40 -4.10
N TYR A 450 1.21 -6.08 -3.22
CA TYR A 450 1.30 -7.54 -3.19
C TYR A 450 0.06 -8.21 -2.60
N GLY A 451 -0.63 -7.56 -1.67
CA GLY A 451 -1.88 -8.09 -1.14
C GLY A 451 -2.25 -7.57 0.23
N LEU A 452 -2.18 -6.26 0.44
CA LEU A 452 -2.50 -5.61 1.70
C LEU A 452 -1.59 -6.04 2.86
N ILE A 453 -0.36 -6.49 2.58
CA ILE A 453 0.51 -7.18 3.54
C ILE A 453 0.68 -6.36 4.81
N GLY A 454 1.32 -5.19 4.75
CA GLY A 454 1.67 -4.43 5.95
C GLY A 454 0.47 -4.06 6.82
N SER A 455 -0.67 -3.72 6.20
CA SER A 455 -1.90 -3.41 6.94
C SER A 455 -2.57 -4.67 7.54
N THR A 456 -2.50 -5.81 6.86
CA THR A 456 -3.06 -7.09 7.33
C THR A 456 -2.22 -7.66 8.46
N GLU A 457 -0.89 -7.68 8.32
CA GLU A 457 0.03 -8.14 9.36
C GLU A 457 -0.09 -7.28 10.64
N PHE A 458 -0.21 -5.95 10.48
CA PHE A 458 -0.53 -5.06 11.59
C PHE A 458 -1.88 -5.40 12.23
N GLY A 459 -2.89 -5.67 11.40
CA GLY A 459 -4.21 -6.12 11.81
C GLY A 459 -4.20 -7.38 12.66
N GLU A 460 -3.43 -8.38 12.24
CA GLU A 460 -3.29 -9.66 12.92
C GLU A 460 -2.50 -9.54 14.22
N TYR A 461 -1.38 -8.83 14.20
CA TYR A 461 -0.53 -8.63 15.39
C TYR A 461 -1.22 -7.79 16.48
N HIS A 462 -2.01 -6.79 16.07
CA HIS A 462 -2.68 -5.85 16.97
C HIS A 462 -4.19 -6.05 17.06
N ALA A 463 -4.72 -7.23 16.69
CA ALA A 463 -6.16 -7.51 16.62
C ALA A 463 -6.93 -7.09 17.88
N ASP A 464 -6.38 -7.43 19.05
CA ASP A 464 -6.94 -7.10 20.36
C ASP A 464 -7.05 -5.59 20.61
N PHE A 465 -6.02 -4.83 20.20
CA PHE A 465 -6.02 -3.37 20.30
C PHE A 465 -7.04 -2.77 19.35
N LEU A 466 -7.07 -3.23 18.09
CA LEU A 466 -7.98 -2.71 17.07
C LEU A 466 -9.44 -2.88 17.48
N GLN A 467 -9.81 -4.08 17.94
CA GLN A 467 -11.19 -4.38 18.37
C GLN A 467 -11.63 -3.56 19.58
N LYS A 468 -10.72 -3.28 20.51
CA LYS A 468 -11.05 -2.61 21.78
C LYS A 468 -10.99 -1.08 21.70
N LYS A 469 -10.14 -0.53 20.83
CA LYS A 469 -9.74 0.88 20.89
C LYS A 469 -9.95 1.68 19.60
N VAL A 470 -9.99 1.04 18.44
CA VAL A 470 -10.12 1.78 17.18
C VAL A 470 -11.58 2.11 16.90
N VAL A 471 -11.87 3.40 16.84
CA VAL A 471 -13.21 3.94 16.58
C VAL A 471 -13.51 3.96 15.08
N ALA A 472 -12.53 4.31 14.26
CA ALA A 472 -12.65 4.38 12.82
C ALA A 472 -11.29 4.22 12.12
N TYR A 473 -11.33 3.65 10.92
CA TYR A 473 -10.22 3.64 9.97
C TYR A 473 -10.63 4.43 8.72
N LEU A 474 -9.83 5.42 8.35
CA LEU A 474 -10.01 6.21 7.12
C LEU A 474 -8.88 5.88 6.15
N ASN A 475 -9.21 5.44 4.95
CA ASN A 475 -8.22 5.10 3.91
C ASN A 475 -8.07 6.26 2.92
N LEU A 476 -6.84 6.65 2.65
CA LEU A 476 -6.45 7.69 1.70
C LEU A 476 -5.40 7.13 0.73
N ASP A 477 -5.73 6.04 0.05
CA ASP A 477 -4.89 5.42 -0.99
C ASP A 477 -4.76 6.35 -2.22
N VAL A 478 -5.66 6.24 -3.20
CA VAL A 478 -5.68 7.17 -4.34
C VAL A 478 -6.52 8.39 -3.98
N ALA A 479 -5.88 9.39 -3.37
CA ALA A 479 -6.58 10.61 -2.95
C ALA A 479 -6.97 11.50 -4.14
N THR A 480 -6.19 11.53 -5.23
CA THR A 480 -6.56 12.26 -6.44
C THR A 480 -5.87 11.73 -7.71
N ILE A 481 -6.69 11.44 -8.73
CA ILE A 481 -6.27 11.16 -10.11
C ILE A 481 -7.21 11.86 -11.14
N GLY A 482 -8.08 12.75 -10.67
CA GLY A 482 -9.11 13.40 -11.48
C GLY A 482 -9.97 14.38 -10.68
N GLY A 483 -10.95 15.00 -11.32
CA GLY A 483 -11.76 16.07 -10.71
C GLY A 483 -13.00 15.63 -9.91
N ASN A 484 -13.32 14.33 -9.91
CA ASN A 484 -14.56 13.83 -9.29
C ASN A 484 -14.26 13.16 -7.94
N LEU A 485 -14.94 13.61 -6.88
CA LEU A 485 -14.89 12.97 -5.57
C LEU A 485 -15.64 11.64 -5.60
N LYS A 486 -14.96 10.55 -5.21
CA LYS A 486 -15.55 9.23 -5.00
C LYS A 486 -15.25 8.79 -3.57
N MET A 487 -16.27 8.33 -2.87
CA MET A 487 -16.14 7.88 -1.48
C MET A 487 -16.92 6.58 -1.28
N ASN A 488 -16.32 5.66 -0.54
CA ASN A 488 -16.97 4.44 -0.05
C ASN A 488 -16.80 4.41 1.47
N ALA A 489 -17.87 4.15 2.20
CA ALA A 489 -17.84 4.13 3.65
C ALA A 489 -18.93 3.24 4.24
N SER A 490 -18.75 2.83 5.50
CA SER A 490 -19.84 2.28 6.30
C SER A 490 -20.97 3.31 6.42
N PRO A 491 -22.26 2.89 6.39
CA PRO A 491 -23.40 3.80 6.58
C PRO A 491 -23.32 4.65 7.86
N LEU A 492 -22.61 4.18 8.88
CA LEU A 492 -22.37 4.92 10.13
C LEU A 492 -21.64 6.25 9.92
N LEU A 493 -20.89 6.40 8.83
CA LEU A 493 -20.15 7.61 8.50
C LEU A 493 -20.94 8.56 7.58
N TYR A 494 -22.15 8.19 7.13
CA TYR A 494 -22.90 8.95 6.13
C TYR A 494 -23.16 10.40 6.56
N SER A 495 -23.75 10.61 7.74
CA SER A 495 -24.06 11.96 8.23
C SER A 495 -22.79 12.78 8.45
N LEU A 496 -21.74 12.17 9.00
CA LEU A 496 -20.45 12.84 9.20
C LEU A 496 -19.87 13.33 7.87
N LEU A 497 -19.84 12.47 6.85
CA LEU A 497 -19.29 12.81 5.54
C LEU A 497 -20.10 13.92 4.86
N ARG A 498 -21.42 13.89 4.98
CA ARG A 498 -22.31 14.94 4.45
C ARG A 498 -22.08 16.27 5.16
N ASP A 499 -22.08 16.28 6.48
CA ASP A 499 -21.90 17.49 7.28
C ASP A 499 -20.53 18.14 7.01
N VAL A 500 -19.48 17.33 6.85
CA VAL A 500 -18.13 17.83 6.50
C VAL A 500 -18.11 18.40 5.07
N ALA A 501 -18.77 17.74 4.11
CA ALA A 501 -18.86 18.24 2.74
C ALA A 501 -19.56 19.61 2.68
N ASP A 502 -20.68 19.76 3.38
CA ASP A 502 -21.43 21.02 3.46
C ASP A 502 -20.58 22.15 4.07
N LYS A 503 -19.79 21.83 5.11
CA LYS A 503 -18.85 22.79 5.72
C LYS A 503 -17.75 23.22 4.76
N LEU A 504 -17.17 22.30 3.98
CA LEU A 504 -16.12 22.63 3.02
C LEU A 504 -16.60 23.56 1.91
N GLU A 505 -17.84 23.41 1.45
CA GLU A 505 -18.47 24.33 0.50
C GLU A 505 -18.51 25.75 1.09
N LEU A 506 -18.96 25.89 2.34
CA LEU A 506 -18.96 27.18 3.05
C LEU A 506 -17.55 27.78 3.17
N TYR A 507 -16.55 26.99 3.57
CA TYR A 507 -15.17 27.47 3.66
C TYR A 507 -14.59 27.89 2.30
N SER A 508 -14.97 27.21 1.21
CA SER A 508 -14.55 27.58 -0.15
C SER A 508 -15.15 28.92 -0.60
N VAL A 509 -16.41 29.17 -0.24
CA VAL A 509 -17.12 30.42 -0.51
C VAL A 509 -16.50 31.57 0.28
N PHE A 510 -16.26 31.41 1.59
CA PHE A 510 -15.58 32.43 2.40
C PHE A 510 -14.16 32.76 1.88
N ARG A 511 -13.45 31.79 1.30
CA ARG A 511 -12.14 32.01 0.66
C ARG A 511 -12.24 32.90 -0.58
N SER A 512 -13.28 32.74 -1.40
CA SER A 512 -13.49 33.60 -2.58
C SER A 512 -13.75 35.07 -2.20
N PHE A 513 -14.46 35.32 -1.10
CA PHE A 513 -14.71 36.68 -0.62
C PHE A 513 -13.45 37.37 -0.10
N ARG A 514 -12.63 36.69 0.72
CA ARG A 514 -11.36 37.27 1.24
C ARG A 514 -10.35 37.60 0.15
N ASN A 515 -10.27 36.79 -0.90
CA ASN A 515 -9.35 37.03 -2.02
C ASN A 515 -9.85 38.10 -3.01
N SER A 516 -11.11 38.55 -2.89
CA SER A 516 -11.67 39.63 -3.69
C SER A 516 -11.52 41.02 -3.05
N GLU A 517 -11.05 41.08 -1.80
CA GLU A 517 -10.81 42.32 -1.04
C GLU A 517 -9.31 42.70 -0.93
N SER A 518 -8.42 41.91 -1.56
CA SER A 518 -6.97 42.18 -1.73
C SER A 518 -6.64 42.42 -3.18
#